data_AF-A0A1G6QTX5-F1
#
_entry.id   AF-A0A1G6QTX5-F1
#
_cell.length_a   1.000
_cell.length_b   1.000
_cell.length_c   1.000
_cell.angle_alpha   90.00
_cell.angle_beta   90.00
_cell.angle_gamma   90.00
#
_symmetry.space_group_name_H-M   'P 1'
#
loop_
_entity.id
_entity.type
_entity.pdbx_description
1 polymer ?
#
loop_
_entity_poly.entity_id
_entity_poly.type
_entity_poly.pdbx_seq_one_letter_code
_entity_poly.pdbx_strand_id
1 'polypeptide(L)' 'MCWCTGRALASPYATARPGIFAVGDVRSGSVKRVASGVGEGSVVVQSLHRFLQPGIA' A
#
# COMPACT_ATOMS: atom_id res chain seq x y z
N MET A 1 -19.04 0.48 10.94
CA MET A 1 -18.88 1.84 10.38
C MET A 1 -17.48 1.90 9.75
N CYS A 2 -17.19 2.18 8.48
CA CYS A 2 -17.95 2.43 7.25
C CYS A 2 -17.08 1.91 6.08
N TRP A 3 -17.57 0.95 5.28
CA TRP A 3 -16.85 0.31 4.16
C TRP A 3 -17.54 0.62 2.81
N CYS A 4 -18.15 1.79 2.67
CA CYS A 4 -18.98 2.12 1.51
C CYS A 4 -18.21 2.58 0.25
N THR A 5 -16.95 2.19 0.03
CA THR A 5 -16.38 2.28 -1.33
C THR A 5 -15.41 1.15 -1.54
N GLY A 6 -15.81 0.22 -2.41
CA GLY A 6 -15.22 -1.10 -2.55
C GLY A 6 -13.72 -1.09 -2.87
N ARG A 7 -13.09 -2.19 -2.45
CA ARG A 7 -11.78 -2.65 -2.94
C ARG A 7 -10.60 -1.75 -2.57
N ALA A 8 -10.48 -1.36 -1.30
CA ALA A 8 -9.20 -0.94 -0.72
C ALA A 8 -8.27 -2.17 -0.63
N LEU A 9 -7.69 -2.51 -1.78
CA LEU A 9 -6.43 -3.19 -2.05
C LEU A 9 -5.83 -3.95 -0.87
N ALA A 10 -5.89 -5.27 -0.94
CA ALA A 10 -5.22 -6.23 -0.07
C ALA A 10 -3.68 -6.17 -0.21
N SER A 11 -3.10 -5.01 0.08
CA SER A 11 -1.67 -4.81 0.15
C SER A 11 -1.26 -4.87 1.63
N PRO A 12 -0.21 -5.62 2.00
CA PRO A 12 0.29 -5.67 3.37
C PRO A 12 0.82 -4.29 3.88
N TYR A 13 0.88 -3.31 2.99
CA TYR A 13 1.34 -1.94 3.23
C TYR A 13 0.19 -0.91 3.25
N ALA A 14 -1.06 -1.34 3.12
CA ALA A 14 -2.23 -0.46 3.15
C ALA A 14 -2.43 0.17 4.54
N THR A 15 -2.91 1.41 4.55
CA THR A 15 -3.29 2.11 5.78
C THR A 15 -4.81 2.14 5.95
N ALA A 16 -5.28 2.69 7.08
CA ALA A 16 -6.71 2.88 7.33
C ALA A 16 -7.40 3.82 6.31
N ARG A 17 -6.63 4.63 5.56
CA ARG A 17 -7.14 5.49 4.50
C ARG A 17 -6.92 4.82 3.13
N PRO A 18 -7.98 4.58 2.34
CA PRO A 18 -7.85 4.04 0.99
C PRO A 18 -6.90 4.88 0.13
N GLY A 19 -6.07 4.21 -0.67
CA GLY A 19 -5.08 4.87 -1.54
C GLY A 19 -3.82 5.36 -0.83
N ILE A 20 -3.77 5.31 0.51
CA ILE A 20 -2.59 5.65 1.30
C ILE A 20 -1.88 4.37 1.75
N PHE A 21 -0.59 4.28 1.45
CA PHE A 21 0.28 3.16 1.80
C PHE A 21 1.49 3.66 2.60
N ALA A 22 2.04 2.80 3.45
CA ALA A 22 3.24 3.08 4.23
C ALA A 22 4.31 2.02 3.93
N VAL A 23 5.59 2.40 3.85
CA VAL A 23 6.71 1.47 3.55
C VAL A 23 7.97 1.87 4.30
N GLY A 24 8.81 0.90 4.64
CA GLY A 24 10.04 1.12 5.38
C GLY A 24 9.78 1.57 6.82
N ASP A 25 10.71 2.37 7.35
CA ASP A 25 10.87 2.64 8.78
C ASP A 25 9.69 3.35 9.44
N VAL A 26 8.80 3.97 8.65
CA VAL A 26 7.57 4.58 9.14
C VAL A 26 6.54 3.54 9.61
N ARG A 27 6.72 2.26 9.24
CA ARG A 27 5.86 1.15 9.68
C ARG A 27 6.39 0.49 10.94
N SER A 28 5.46 0.17 11.83
CA SER A 28 5.74 -0.74 12.94
C SER A 28 6.15 -2.12 12.41
N GLY A 29 7.20 -2.69 12.98
CA GLY A 29 7.77 -3.97 12.55
C GLY A 29 8.69 -3.91 11.33
N SER A 30 9.06 -2.72 10.84
CA SER A 30 10.05 -2.60 9.76
C SER A 30 11.46 -2.97 10.23
N VAL A 31 12.25 -3.53 9.32
CA VAL A 31 13.65 -3.96 9.54
C VAL A 31 14.61 -2.77 9.70
N LYS A 32 14.11 -1.53 9.55
CA LYS A 32 14.89 -0.27 9.64
C LYS A 32 16.11 -0.22 8.71
N ARG A 33 15.91 -0.68 7.47
CA ARG A 33 16.97 -0.74 6.45
C ARG A 33 16.48 -0.14 5.15
N VAL A 34 17.34 0.68 4.55
CA VAL A 34 17.09 1.36 3.26
C VAL A 34 16.70 0.36 2.17
N ALA A 35 17.44 -0.75 2.02
CA ALA A 35 17.13 -1.75 1.00
C ALA A 35 15.76 -2.42 1.19
N SER A 36 15.32 -2.62 2.44
CA SER A 36 13.97 -3.15 2.74
C SER A 36 12.90 -2.17 2.31
N GLY A 37 13.06 -0.88 2.68
CA GLY A 37 12.14 0.17 2.28
C GLY A 37 12.01 0.32 0.75
N VAL A 38 13.11 0.19 0.01
CA VAL A 38 13.11 0.20 -1.46
C VAL A 38 12.32 -0.99 -2.02
N GLY A 39 12.56 -2.19 -1.49
CA GLY A 39 11.81 -3.40 -1.88
C GLY A 39 10.32 -3.28 -1.59
N GLU A 40 9.94 -2.86 -0.38
CA GLU A 40 8.54 -2.63 0.00
C GLU A 40 7.87 -1.59 -0.91
N GLY A 41 8.57 -0.49 -1.22
CA GLY A 41 8.10 0.57 -2.12
C GLY A 41 7.72 0.07 -3.51
N SER A 42 8.53 -0.83 -4.09
CA SER A 42 8.24 -1.42 -5.41
C SER A 42 6.90 -2.17 -5.46
N VAL A 43 6.54 -2.89 -4.38
CA VAL A 43 5.28 -3.62 -4.27
C VAL A 43 4.09 -2.66 -4.12
N VAL A 44 4.30 -1.55 -3.39
CA VAL A 44 3.28 -0.51 -3.22
C VAL A 44 2.98 0.20 -4.54
N VAL A 45 3.97 0.45 -5.39
CA VAL A 45 3.74 1.06 -6.71
C VAL A 45 2.76 0.23 -7.54
N GLN A 46 2.93 -1.10 -7.61
CA GLN A 46 1.98 -1.97 -8.30
C GLN A 46 0.57 -1.91 -7.70
N SER A 47 0.49 -1.82 -6.37
CA SER A 47 -0.78 -1.68 -5.65
C SER A 47 -1.46 -0.34 -5.98
N LEU A 48 -0.69 0.74 -6.07
CA LEU A 48 -1.16 2.08 -6.45
C LEU A 48 -1.70 2.11 -7.87
N HIS A 49 -1.03 1.48 -8.85
CA HIS A 49 -1.56 1.38 -10.21
C HIS A 49 -2.94 0.71 -10.24
N ARG A 50 -3.13 -0.38 -9.48
CA ARG A 50 -4.44 -1.03 -9.32
C ARG A 50 -5.48 -0.14 -8.63
N PHE A 51 -5.04 0.77 -7.74
CA PHE A 51 -5.92 1.74 -7.09
C PHE A 51 -6.43 2.80 -8.07
N LEU A 52 -5.51 3.35 -8.86
CA LEU A 52 -5.75 4.51 -9.72
C LEU A 52 -6.46 4.14 -11.02
N GLN A 53 -6.34 2.89 -11.47
CA GLN A 53 -7.01 2.41 -12.68
C GLN A 53 -7.91 1.20 -12.38
N PRO A 54 -9.06 1.41 -11.73
CA PRO A 54 -10.01 0.33 -11.43
C PRO A 54 -10.75 -0.23 -12.66
N GLY A 55 -10.57 0.34 -13.86
CA GLY A 55 -11.37 0.07 -15.07
C GLY A 55 -10.62 -0.37 -16.33
N ILE A 56 -9.36 -0.82 -16.23
CA ILE A 56 -8.66 -1.56 -17.29
C ILE A 56 -8.40 -3.00 -16.79
N ALA A 57 -9.50 -3.71 -16.56
CA ALA A 57 -9.56 -5.14 -16.33
C ALA A 57 -10.80 -5.69 -17.06
#